data_AF-A0A9X0WM77-F1
#
_entry.id   AF-A0A9X0WM77-F1
#
_cell.length_a   1.000
_cell.length_b   1.000
_cell.length_c   1.000
_cell.angle_alpha   90.00
_cell.angle_beta   90.00
_cell.angle_gamma   90.00
#
_symmetry.space_group_name_H-M   'P 1'
#
loop_
_entity.id
_entity.type
_entity.pdbx_description
1 polymer ?
#
loop_
_entity_poly.entity_id
_entity_poly.type
_entity_poly.pdbx_seq_one_letter_code
_entity_poly.pdbx_strand_id
1 'polypeptide(L)'
;MSSVVELYEALASAPDERARARVIAEAFERLEERYPHLPDLVTRTHLSETELRLQKEIEQLRGEVKTEIEQLRGELKTDIEQLRGEVRTDIEQLRGELRQTELRLQKEMVQMRGDMTAAIERSRNSLLLWLIPLMFAQVGAMAALVKLL
;
A
#
# COMPACT_ATOMS: atom_id res chain seq x y z
N MET A 1 -4.88 73.84 -19.80
CA MET A 1 -3.60 73.50 -20.46
C MET A 1 -3.04 72.26 -19.73
N SER A 2 -1.86 71.73 -20.04
CA SER A 2 -1.29 70.64 -19.22
C SER A 2 -1.11 71.14 -17.78
N SER A 3 -1.53 70.39 -16.75
CA SER A 3 -1.42 70.85 -15.34
C SER A 3 0.02 71.13 -14.93
N VAL A 4 0.98 70.50 -15.61
CA VAL A 4 2.43 70.71 -15.44
C VAL A 4 2.85 72.09 -15.96
N VAL A 5 2.25 72.57 -17.05
CA VAL A 5 2.52 73.90 -17.62
C VAL A 5 1.95 74.99 -16.71
N GLU A 6 0.75 74.78 -16.17
CA GLU A 6 0.13 75.71 -15.22
C GLU A 6 0.91 75.80 -13.91
N LEU A 7 1.45 74.68 -13.42
CA LEU A 7 2.35 74.66 -12.26
C LEU A 7 3.67 75.39 -12.53
N TYR A 8 4.28 75.19 -13.70
CA TYR A 8 5.51 75.87 -14.09
C TYR A 8 5.33 77.40 -14.13
N GLU A 9 4.28 77.88 -14.79
CA GLU A 9 3.97 79.32 -14.86
C GLU A 9 3.68 79.91 -13.47
N ALA A 10 2.95 79.18 -12.61
CA ALA A 10 2.68 79.60 -11.24
C ALA A 10 3.94 79.67 -10.36
N LEU A 11 4.93 78.80 -10.61
CA LEU A 11 6.23 78.84 -9.92
C LEU A 11 7.14 79.94 -10.46
N ALA A 12 7.12 80.19 -11.78
CA ALA A 12 7.93 81.21 -12.43
C ALA A 12 7.45 82.64 -12.09
N SER A 13 6.16 82.82 -11.84
CA SER A 13 5.55 84.11 -11.47
C SER A 13 5.51 84.38 -9.95
N ALA A 14 5.95 83.44 -9.11
CA ALA A 14 5.92 83.58 -7.67
C ALA A 14 6.98 84.58 -7.15
N PRO A 15 6.58 85.59 -6.33
CA PRO A 15 7.45 86.69 -5.94
C PRO A 15 8.54 86.33 -4.92
N ASP A 16 8.30 85.31 -4.09
CA ASP A 16 9.20 84.89 -3.02
C ASP A 16 9.17 83.38 -2.79
N GLU A 17 10.08 82.91 -1.92
CA GLU A 17 10.24 81.48 -1.64
C GLU A 17 9.04 80.88 -0.91
N ARG A 18 8.34 81.68 -0.10
CA ARG A 18 7.08 81.28 0.54
C ARG A 18 5.95 81.08 -0.46
N ALA A 19 5.77 82.00 -1.42
CA ALA A 19 4.78 81.84 -2.48
C ALA A 19 5.09 80.60 -3.33
N ARG A 20 6.36 80.35 -3.66
CA ARG A 20 6.77 79.11 -4.35
C ARG A 20 6.42 77.86 -3.53
N ALA A 21 6.75 77.84 -2.24
CA ALA A 21 6.43 76.71 -1.37
C ALA A 21 4.91 76.46 -1.29
N ARG A 22 4.10 77.53 -1.28
CA ARG A 22 2.62 77.43 -1.27
C ARG A 22 2.06 76.86 -2.57
N VAL A 23 2.58 77.32 -3.71
CA VAL A 23 2.21 76.77 -5.03
C VAL A 23 2.55 75.27 -5.13
N ILE A 24 3.69 74.85 -4.58
CA ILE A 24 4.07 73.42 -4.50
C ILE A 24 3.10 72.64 -3.62
N ALA A 25 2.79 73.15 -2.42
CA ALA A 25 1.87 72.49 -1.49
C ALA A 25 0.47 72.30 -2.10
N GLU A 26 -0.09 73.34 -2.72
CA GLU A 26 -1.39 73.26 -3.41
C GLU A 26 -1.36 72.29 -4.61
N ALA A 27 -0.23 72.18 -5.30
CA ALA A 27 -0.08 71.21 -6.39
C ALA A 27 -0.06 69.77 -5.88
N PHE A 28 0.55 69.52 -4.71
CA PHE A 28 0.53 68.21 -4.06
C PHE A 28 -0.86 67.85 -3.51
N GLU A 29 -1.58 68.79 -2.89
CA GLU A 29 -2.98 68.56 -2.44
C GLU A 29 -3.88 68.19 -3.63
N ARG A 30 -3.79 68.93 -4.75
CA ARG A 30 -4.57 68.60 -5.97
C ARG A 30 -4.19 67.24 -6.55
N LEU A 31 -2.93 66.82 -6.44
CA LEU A 31 -2.47 65.50 -6.89
C LEU A 31 -3.06 64.38 -6.02
N GLU A 32 -3.07 64.59 -4.70
CA GLU A 32 -3.60 63.64 -3.72
C GLU A 32 -5.13 63.48 -3.85
N GLU A 33 -5.87 64.58 -4.05
CA GLU A 33 -7.31 64.54 -4.37
C GLU A 33 -7.61 63.85 -5.71
N ARG A 34 -6.75 64.05 -6.72
CA ARG A 34 -6.90 63.45 -8.05
C ARG A 34 -6.63 61.94 -8.04
N TYR A 35 -5.74 61.48 -7.16
CA TYR A 35 -5.32 60.09 -7.05
C TYR A 35 -5.26 59.63 -5.58
N PRO A 36 -6.41 59.44 -4.92
CA PRO A 36 -6.48 59.08 -3.50
C PRO A 36 -5.88 57.70 -3.18
N HIS A 37 -5.61 56.89 -4.20
CA HIS A 37 -5.02 55.54 -4.09
C HIS A 37 -3.50 55.52 -4.28
N LEU A 38 -2.84 56.66 -4.50
CA LEU A 38 -1.36 56.75 -4.56
C LEU A 38 -0.66 56.09 -3.36
N PRO A 39 -1.16 56.23 -2.11
CA PRO A 39 -0.55 55.57 -0.96
C PRO A 39 -0.65 54.03 -0.98
N ASP A 40 -1.67 53.48 -1.64
CA ASP A 40 -1.94 52.04 -1.71
C ASP A 40 -1.19 51.34 -2.87
N LEU A 41 -0.42 52.10 -3.64
CA LEU A 41 0.33 51.54 -4.76
C LEU A 41 1.49 50.68 -4.27
N VAL A 42 1.45 49.41 -4.63
CA VAL A 42 2.57 48.48 -4.42
C VAL A 42 3.77 48.95 -5.22
N THR A 43 4.91 49.15 -4.55
CA THR A 43 6.16 49.54 -5.21
C THR A 43 6.80 48.32 -5.90
N ARG A 44 7.70 48.57 -6.85
CA ARG A 44 8.50 47.51 -7.48
C ARG A 44 9.29 46.68 -6.45
N THR A 45 9.73 47.32 -5.36
CA THR A 45 10.42 46.65 -4.26
C THR A 45 9.51 45.62 -3.59
N HIS A 46 8.29 46.00 -3.22
CA HIS A 46 7.32 45.07 -2.60
C HIS A 46 6.97 43.88 -3.51
N LEU A 47 6.85 44.13 -4.83
CA LEU A 47 6.66 43.06 -5.82
C LEU A 47 7.86 42.11 -5.86
N SER A 48 9.08 42.65 -5.93
CA SER A 48 10.30 41.85 -5.97
C SER A 48 10.51 41.03 -4.70
N GLU A 49 10.22 41.60 -3.52
CA GLU A 49 10.26 40.88 -2.25
C GLU A 49 9.24 39.73 -2.21
N THR A 50 8.04 39.98 -2.71
CA THR A 50 6.99 38.95 -2.78
C THR A 50 7.38 37.85 -3.76
N GLU A 51 7.93 38.19 -4.92
CA GLU A 51 8.42 37.23 -5.91
C GLU A 51 9.54 36.35 -5.32
N LEU A 52 10.53 36.95 -4.66
CA LEU A 52 11.62 36.21 -4.02
C LEU A 52 11.10 35.29 -2.91
N ARG A 53 10.13 35.76 -2.11
CA ARG A 53 9.49 34.92 -1.09
C ARG A 53 8.77 33.73 -1.71
N LEU A 54 7.99 33.95 -2.75
CA LEU A 54 7.27 32.87 -3.44
C LEU A 54 8.23 31.88 -4.11
N GLN A 55 9.32 32.35 -4.73
CA GLN A 55 10.34 31.47 -5.29
C GLN A 55 10.97 30.58 -4.21
N LYS A 56 11.26 31.15 -3.04
CA LYS A 56 11.78 30.40 -1.90
C LYS A 56 10.79 29.35 -1.39
N GLU A 57 9.52 29.72 -1.25
CA GLU A 57 8.46 28.80 -0.83
C GLU A 57 8.27 27.66 -1.83
N ILE A 58 8.30 27.94 -3.13
CA ILE A 58 8.22 26.93 -4.19
C ILE A 58 9.40 25.96 -4.12
N GLU A 59 10.62 26.47 -3.92
CA GLU A 59 11.81 25.61 -3.84
C GLU A 59 11.79 24.75 -2.57
N GLN A 60 11.33 25.32 -1.45
CA GLN A 60 11.13 24.56 -0.21
C GLN A 60 10.10 23.44 -0.40
N LEU A 61 8.93 23.74 -0.96
CA LEU A 61 7.89 22.74 -1.22
C LEU A 61 8.38 21.65 -2.18
N ARG A 62 9.16 22.00 -3.21
CA ARG A 62 9.80 21.01 -4.09
C ARG A 62 10.74 20.08 -3.33
N GLY A 63 11.52 20.63 -2.39
CA GLY A 63 12.41 19.85 -1.53
C GLY A 63 11.65 18.91 -0.60
N GLU A 64 10.57 19.41 0.02
CA GLU A 64 9.69 18.63 0.90
C GLU A 64 9.03 17.47 0.13
N VAL A 65 8.40 17.76 -1.01
CA VAL A 65 7.77 16.74 -1.87
C VAL A 65 8.79 15.69 -2.34
N LYS A 66 10.00 16.11 -2.72
CA LYS A 66 11.05 15.16 -3.11
C LYS A 66 11.43 14.22 -1.95
N THR A 67 11.51 14.77 -0.74
CA THR A 67 11.84 13.99 0.47
C THR A 67 10.73 12.99 0.80
N GLU A 68 9.47 13.43 0.75
CA GLU A 68 8.30 12.55 0.95
C GLU A 68 8.25 11.42 -0.08
N ILE A 69 8.53 11.70 -1.36
CA ILE A 69 8.58 10.66 -2.40
C ILE A 69 9.66 9.62 -2.10
N GLU A 70 10.86 10.04 -1.68
CA GLU A 70 11.94 9.11 -1.35
C GLU A 70 11.63 8.31 -0.08
N GLN A 71 10.99 8.91 0.92
CA GLN A 71 10.52 8.20 2.10
C GLN A 71 9.48 7.13 1.74
N LEU A 72 8.44 7.50 0.97
CA LEU A 72 7.41 6.56 0.51
C LEU A 72 7.99 5.42 -0.32
N ARG A 73 8.99 5.68 -1.15
CA ARG A 73 9.72 4.63 -1.89
C ARG A 73 10.46 3.68 -0.95
N GLY A 74 11.07 4.20 0.11
CA GLY A 74 11.75 3.40 1.13
C GLY A 74 10.78 2.52 1.93
N GLU A 75 9.66 3.09 2.36
CA GLU A 75 8.57 2.38 3.04
C GLU A 75 8.02 1.26 2.15
N LEU A 76 7.65 1.56 0.90
CA LEU A 76 7.12 0.57 -0.03
C LEU A 76 8.11 -0.56 -0.31
N LYS A 77 9.41 -0.26 -0.41
CA LYS A 77 10.44 -1.29 -0.58
C LYS A 77 10.50 -2.23 0.63
N THR A 78 10.42 -1.67 1.84
CA THR A 78 10.43 -2.44 3.08
C THR A 78 9.20 -3.35 3.16
N ASP A 79 8.02 -2.83 2.86
CA ASP A 79 6.77 -3.60 2.83
C ASP A 79 6.84 -4.77 1.83
N ILE A 80 7.38 -4.53 0.64
CA ILE A 80 7.58 -5.58 -0.38
C ILE A 80 8.52 -6.67 0.13
N GLU A 81 9.62 -6.30 0.80
CA GLU A 81 10.58 -7.27 1.35
C GLU A 81 9.95 -8.08 2.50
N GLN A 82 9.16 -7.44 3.37
CA GLN A 82 8.42 -8.11 4.43
C GLN A 82 7.40 -9.11 3.87
N LEU A 83 6.54 -8.68 2.92
CA LEU A 83 5.54 -9.56 2.30
C LEU A 83 6.19 -10.76 1.60
N ARG A 84 7.35 -10.56 0.95
CA ARG A 84 8.12 -11.67 0.36
C ARG A 84 8.60 -12.66 1.42
N GLY A 85 9.02 -12.17 2.59
CA GLY A 85 9.42 -13.01 3.73
C GLY A 85 8.25 -13.81 4.30
N GLU A 86 7.09 -13.17 4.48
CA GLU A 86 5.85 -13.80 4.95
C GLU A 86 5.41 -14.91 3.98
N VAL A 87 5.30 -14.60 2.69
CA VAL A 87 4.92 -15.59 1.66
C VAL A 87 5.88 -16.77 1.61
N ARG A 88 7.19 -16.54 1.78
CA ARG A 88 8.17 -17.63 1.82
C ARG A 88 7.95 -18.54 3.02
N THR A 89 7.68 -17.94 4.19
CA THR A 89 7.40 -18.68 5.43
C THR A 89 6.15 -19.53 5.27
N ASP A 90 5.07 -18.96 4.72
CA ASP A 90 3.83 -19.68 4.44
C ASP A 90 4.04 -20.87 3.48
N ILE A 91 4.83 -20.68 2.42
CA ILE A 91 5.17 -21.77 1.49
C ILE A 91 5.94 -22.89 2.20
N GLU A 92 6.89 -22.55 3.07
CA GLU A 92 7.67 -23.53 3.83
C GLU A 92 6.78 -24.29 4.83
N GLN A 93 5.86 -23.59 5.50
CA GLN A 93 4.87 -24.21 6.40
C GLN A 93 3.94 -25.16 5.65
N LEU A 94 3.33 -24.71 4.54
CA LEU A 94 2.43 -25.55 3.73
C LEU A 94 3.14 -26.80 3.19
N ARG A 95 4.41 -26.68 2.78
CA ARG A 95 5.22 -27.85 2.38
C ARG A 95 5.43 -28.82 3.54
N GLY A 96 5.62 -28.31 4.76
CA GLY A 96 5.72 -29.12 5.98
C GLY A 96 4.42 -29.87 6.27
N GLU A 97 3.29 -29.16 6.25
CA GLU A 97 1.95 -29.73 6.47
C GLU A 97 1.60 -30.79 5.42
N LEU A 98 1.94 -30.56 4.14
CA LEU A 98 1.74 -31.52 3.06
C LEU A 98 2.54 -32.80 3.29
N ARG A 99 3.83 -32.70 3.64
CA ARG A 99 4.67 -33.88 3.96
C ARG A 99 4.13 -34.66 5.15
N GLN A 100 3.68 -33.98 6.21
CA GLN A 100 3.08 -34.65 7.36
C GLN A 100 1.80 -35.40 6.97
N THR A 101 0.97 -34.79 6.12
CA THR A 101 -0.25 -35.41 5.61
C THR A 101 0.07 -36.64 4.75
N GLU A 102 1.06 -36.53 3.85
CA GLU A 102 1.51 -37.66 3.03
C GLU A 102 2.00 -38.83 3.88
N LEU A 103 2.84 -38.57 4.90
CA LEU A 103 3.33 -39.60 5.82
C LEU A 103 2.19 -40.26 6.61
N ARG A 104 1.21 -39.47 7.04
CA ARG A 104 0.01 -39.98 7.74
C ARG A 104 -0.78 -40.91 6.83
N LEU A 105 -1.05 -40.50 5.60
CA LEU A 105 -1.78 -41.31 4.61
C LEU A 105 -1.01 -42.60 4.26
N GLN A 106 0.32 -42.53 4.11
CA GLN A 106 1.15 -43.72 3.89
C GLN A 106 1.03 -44.70 5.07
N LYS A 107 1.07 -44.21 6.30
CA LYS A 107 0.90 -45.03 7.50
C LYS A 107 -0.48 -45.67 7.55
N GLU A 108 -1.54 -44.90 7.30
CA GLU A 108 -2.92 -45.40 7.26
C GLU A 108 -3.11 -46.47 6.18
N MET A 109 -2.53 -46.29 4.98
CA MET A 109 -2.56 -47.30 3.92
C MET A 109 -1.85 -48.60 4.32
N VAL A 110 -0.67 -48.51 4.94
CA VAL A 110 0.07 -49.70 5.42
C VAL A 110 -0.73 -50.43 6.50
N GLN A 111 -1.30 -49.68 7.44
CA GLN A 111 -2.15 -50.24 8.49
C GLN A 111 -3.38 -50.94 7.91
N MET A 112 -4.10 -50.29 6.99
CA MET A 112 -5.27 -50.86 6.33
C MET A 112 -4.94 -52.15 5.55
N ARG A 113 -3.79 -52.19 4.86
CA ARG A 113 -3.32 -53.41 4.19
C ARG A 113 -3.06 -54.54 5.19
N GLY A 114 -2.40 -54.24 6.31
CA GLY A 114 -2.14 -55.20 7.38
C GLY A 114 -3.44 -55.76 7.98
N ASP A 115 -4.39 -54.88 8.29
CA ASP A 115 -5.71 -55.25 8.82
C ASP A 115 -6.48 -56.14 7.84
N MET A 116 -6.42 -55.83 6.54
CA MET A 116 -7.05 -56.61 5.49
C MET A 116 -6.42 -58.00 5.33
N THR A 117 -5.09 -58.12 5.37
CA THR A 117 -4.41 -59.43 5.36
C THR A 117 -4.80 -60.26 6.57
N ALA A 118 -4.81 -59.66 7.78
CA ALA A 118 -5.22 -60.36 9.00
C ALA A 118 -6.70 -60.77 8.98
N ALA A 119 -7.57 -59.99 8.35
CA ALA A 119 -8.99 -60.35 8.15
C ALA A 119 -9.15 -61.53 7.18
N ILE A 120 -8.37 -61.56 6.08
CA ILE A 120 -8.34 -62.66 5.12
C ILE A 120 -7.87 -63.95 5.80
N GLU A 121 -6.79 -63.90 6.58
CA GLU A 121 -6.27 -65.06 7.31
C GLU A 121 -7.29 -65.59 8.33
N ARG A 122 -7.94 -64.70 9.09
CA ARG A 122 -9.03 -65.07 10.01
C ARG A 122 -10.18 -65.76 9.27
N SER A 123 -10.61 -65.22 8.14
CA SER A 123 -11.65 -65.81 7.29
C SER A 123 -11.24 -67.19 6.77
N ARG A 124 -10.01 -67.33 6.23
CA ARG A 124 -9.47 -68.61 5.74
C ARG A 124 -9.40 -69.65 6.85
N ASN A 125 -8.90 -69.28 8.03
CA ASN A 125 -8.80 -70.19 9.17
C ASN A 125 -10.18 -70.63 9.65
N SER A 126 -11.15 -69.71 9.70
CA SER A 126 -12.54 -70.02 10.01
C SER A 126 -13.14 -71.01 9.01
N LEU A 127 -12.94 -70.79 7.70
CA LEU A 127 -13.41 -71.70 6.65
C LEU A 127 -12.77 -73.09 6.78
N LEU A 128 -11.46 -73.19 7.03
CA LEU A 128 -10.79 -74.46 7.24
C LEU A 128 -11.32 -75.21 8.47
N LEU A 129 -11.56 -74.48 9.56
CA LEU A 129 -12.12 -75.04 10.79
C LEU A 129 -13.50 -75.68 10.55
N TRP A 130 -14.32 -75.10 9.66
CA TRP A 130 -15.64 -75.65 9.30
C TRP A 130 -15.59 -76.72 8.22
N LEU A 131 -14.75 -76.57 7.20
CA LEU A 131 -14.66 -77.52 6.08
C LEU A 131 -14.06 -78.87 6.49
N ILE A 132 -13.06 -78.89 7.37
CA ILE A 132 -12.36 -80.13 7.74
C ILE A 132 -13.34 -81.14 8.41
N PRO A 133 -14.08 -80.79 9.48
CA PRO A 133 -15.05 -81.70 10.09
C PRO A 133 -16.16 -82.10 9.12
N LEU A 134 -16.61 -81.18 8.26
CA LEU A 134 -17.63 -81.46 7.24
C LEU A 134 -17.17 -82.54 6.26
N MET A 135 -15.93 -82.47 5.77
CA MET A 135 -15.35 -83.48 4.87
C MET A 135 -15.24 -84.85 5.56
N PHE A 136 -14.82 -84.89 6.84
CA PHE A 136 -14.79 -86.15 7.60
C PHE A 136 -16.19 -86.75 7.77
N ALA A 137 -17.20 -85.93 8.04
CA ALA A 137 -18.58 -86.38 8.13
C ALA A 137 -19.09 -86.96 6.79
N GLN A 138 -18.78 -86.31 5.65
CA GLN A 138 -19.14 -86.78 4.31
C GLN A 138 -18.49 -88.14 3.98
N VAL A 139 -17.20 -88.30 4.25
CA VAL A 139 -16.49 -89.57 4.01
C VAL A 139 -17.09 -90.69 4.88
N GLY A 140 -17.38 -90.40 6.15
CA GLY A 140 -18.05 -91.36 7.05
C GLY A 140 -19.42 -91.78 6.52
N ALA A 141 -20.22 -90.84 6.03
CA ALA A 141 -21.53 -91.11 5.44
C ALA A 141 -21.42 -91.97 4.17
N MET A 142 -20.47 -91.69 3.28
CA MET A 142 -20.22 -92.49 2.07
C MET A 142 -19.81 -93.94 2.42
N ALA A 143 -18.92 -94.13 3.39
CA ALA A 143 -18.51 -95.46 3.83
C ALA A 143 -19.68 -96.27 4.40
N ALA A 144 -20.58 -95.63 5.16
CA ALA A 144 -21.79 -96.28 5.66
C ALA A 144 -22.73 -96.70 4.54
N LEU A 145 -22.93 -95.84 3.53
CA LEU A 145 -23.76 -96.14 2.35
C LEU A 145 -23.22 -97.33 1.54
N VAL A 146 -21.91 -97.41 1.31
CA VAL A 146 -21.28 -98.52 0.58
C VAL A 146 -21.45 -99.85 1.32
N LYS A 147 -21.44 -99.85 2.65
CA LYS A 147 -21.64 -101.07 3.45
C LYS A 147 -23.09 -101.57 3.46
N LEU A 148 -24.05 -100.71 3.10
CA LEU A 148 -25.48 -101.01 3.06
C LEU A 148 -25.98 -101.50 1.69
N LEU A 149 -25.17 -101.35 0.64
CA LEU A 149 -25.39 -101.86 -0.73
C LEU A 149 -24.74 -103.24 -0.90
#